data_AF-K8WD58-F1
#
_entry.id   AF-K8WD58-F1
#
_cell.length_a   1.000
_cell.length_b   1.000
_cell.length_c   1.000
_cell.angle_alpha   90.00
_cell.angle_beta   90.00
_cell.angle_gamma   90.00
#
_symmetry.space_group_name_H-M   'P 1'
#
loop_
_entity.id
_entity.type
_entity.pdbx_description
1 polymer ?
#
loop_
_entity_poly.entity_id
_entity_poly.type
_entity_poly.pdbx_seq_one_letter_code
_entity_poly.pdbx_strand_id
1 'polypeptide(L)'
;MASSKESNIIKGLLSGYDKIKFEVDGQLNLEPNTFKISRFFSRKFNLNPPYDGSLQSNLTDNAIIYPSYYFCSPEYEKINYSIHHFSGSWLPSHKRKNKLNLCNKFIIAKFKKNRDKGDLPLANNEKILFTINFSKVVSYSLIIKIK
;
A
#
# COMPACT_ATOMS: atom_id res chain seq x y z
N MET A 1 13.39 -5.08 1.10
CA MET A 1 14.35 -5.90 1.87
C MET A 1 14.99 -6.86 0.88
N ALA A 2 16.31 -6.99 0.91
CA ALA A 2 17.03 -8.01 0.16
C ALA A 2 17.67 -8.99 1.17
N SER A 3 17.79 -10.26 0.80
CA SER A 3 18.40 -11.28 1.64
C SER A 3 19.04 -12.34 0.76
N SER A 4 20.14 -12.94 1.22
CA SER A 4 20.67 -14.17 0.65
C SER A 4 19.78 -15.38 1.00
N LYS A 5 19.97 -16.48 0.27
CA LYS A 5 19.37 -17.78 0.58
C LYS A 5 19.71 -18.15 2.04
N GLU A 6 18.75 -18.77 2.73
CA GLU A 6 18.94 -19.28 4.10
C GLU A 6 19.13 -18.20 5.19
N SER A 7 18.63 -16.98 4.94
CA SER A 7 18.64 -15.92 5.95
C SER A 7 17.89 -16.32 7.24
N ASN A 8 18.62 -16.38 8.35
CA ASN A 8 18.08 -16.64 9.68
C ASN A 8 17.12 -15.54 10.19
N ILE A 9 17.21 -14.33 9.65
CA ILE A 9 16.27 -13.24 9.95
C ILE A 9 14.93 -13.54 9.30
N ILE A 10 14.94 -13.82 7.99
CA ILE A 10 13.72 -14.14 7.24
C ILE A 10 13.06 -15.41 7.80
N LYS A 11 13.84 -16.47 8.06
CA LYS A 11 13.32 -17.69 8.70
C LYS A 11 12.66 -17.39 10.05
N GLY A 12 13.27 -16.55 10.89
CA GLY A 12 12.72 -16.19 12.19
C GLY A 12 11.46 -15.32 12.13
N LEU A 13 11.34 -14.45 11.11
CA LEU A 13 10.13 -13.68 10.87
C LEU A 13 8.98 -14.58 10.40
N LEU A 14 9.27 -15.55 9.53
CA LEU A 14 8.28 -16.46 8.96
C LEU A 14 7.83 -17.53 9.95
N SER A 15 8.71 -18.06 10.80
CA SER A 15 8.37 -19.11 11.77
C SER A 15 7.34 -18.66 12.81
N GLY A 16 7.16 -17.35 13.00
CA GLY A 16 6.07 -16.82 13.82
C GLY A 16 4.68 -17.18 13.29
N TYR A 17 4.53 -17.30 11.97
CA TYR A 17 3.23 -17.57 11.34
C TYR A 17 2.73 -19.00 11.55
N ASP A 18 3.61 -19.96 11.86
CA ASP A 18 3.23 -21.35 12.13
C ASP A 18 2.26 -21.49 13.32
N LYS A 19 2.26 -20.50 14.22
CA LYS A 19 1.46 -20.48 15.45
C LYS A 19 0.37 -19.41 15.46
N ILE A 20 0.39 -18.48 14.50
CA ILE A 20 -0.55 -17.35 14.47
C ILE A 20 -1.86 -17.82 13.83
N LYS A 21 -2.97 -17.57 14.54
CA LYS A 21 -4.31 -17.68 13.97
C LYS A 21 -4.77 -16.32 13.45
N PHE A 22 -5.40 -16.33 12.27
CA PHE A 22 -6.02 -15.14 11.69
C PHE A 22 -7.31 -14.73 12.41
N GLU A 23 -7.95 -15.69 13.08
CA GLU A 23 -9.14 -15.51 13.89
C GLU A 23 -8.93 -16.18 15.26
N VAL A 24 -9.28 -15.45 16.32
CA VAL A 24 -9.19 -15.92 17.71
C VAL A 24 -10.53 -15.59 18.36
N ASP A 25 -11.21 -16.60 18.90
CA ASP A 25 -12.49 -16.47 19.59
C ASP A 25 -13.58 -15.71 18.78
N GLY A 26 -13.65 -15.98 17.47
CA GLY A 26 -14.63 -15.33 16.58
C GLY A 26 -14.25 -13.92 16.13
N GLN A 27 -13.08 -13.41 16.51
CA GLN A 27 -12.60 -12.07 16.15
C GLN A 27 -11.35 -12.13 15.27
N LEU A 28 -11.28 -11.22 14.29
CA LEU A 28 -10.13 -11.09 13.42
C LEU A 28 -8.92 -10.53 14.17
N ASN A 29 -7.76 -11.15 13.99
CA ASN A 29 -6.49 -10.61 14.45
C ASN A 29 -6.03 -9.49 13.51
N LEU A 30 -6.29 -8.25 13.91
CA LEU A 30 -5.94 -7.04 13.15
C LEU A 30 -4.56 -6.46 13.50
N GLU A 31 -3.71 -7.19 14.24
CA GLU A 31 -2.38 -6.71 14.61
C GLU A 31 -1.51 -6.46 13.35
N PRO A 32 -1.05 -5.22 13.12
CA PRO A 32 -0.26 -4.90 11.93
C PRO A 32 1.10 -5.62 11.92
N ASN A 33 1.55 -6.00 10.72
CA ASN A 33 2.85 -6.66 10.55
C ASN A 33 4.02 -5.84 11.07
N THR A 34 3.93 -4.50 11.03
CA THR A 34 4.97 -3.61 11.57
C THR A 34 5.19 -3.83 13.06
N PHE A 35 4.14 -4.02 13.87
CA PHE A 35 4.28 -4.32 15.30
C PHE A 35 4.94 -5.68 15.54
N LYS A 36 4.55 -6.70 14.78
CA LYS A 36 5.14 -8.05 14.87
C LYS A 36 6.63 -8.03 14.55
N ILE A 37 6.99 -7.35 13.45
CA ILE A 37 8.37 -7.16 13.00
C ILE A 37 9.14 -6.38 14.07
N SER A 38 8.67 -5.21 14.50
CA SER A 38 9.38 -4.42 15.53
C SER A 38 9.62 -5.21 16.81
N ARG A 39 8.65 -6.01 17.27
CA ARG A 39 8.82 -6.90 18.43
C ARG A 39 9.88 -7.98 18.21
N PHE A 40 9.91 -8.58 17.03
CA PHE A 40 10.94 -9.57 16.68
C PHE A 40 12.34 -8.93 16.70
N PHE A 41 12.52 -7.76 16.08
CA PHE A 41 13.82 -7.09 16.04
C PHE A 41 14.25 -6.56 17.42
N SER A 42 13.32 -6.06 18.23
CA SER A 42 13.56 -5.71 19.63
C SER A 42 14.06 -6.92 20.43
N ARG A 43 13.35 -8.05 20.38
CA ARG A 43 13.73 -9.26 21.15
C ARG A 43 15.03 -9.90 20.67
N LYS A 44 15.29 -9.92 19.36
CA LYS A 44 16.42 -10.65 18.77
C LYS A 44 17.69 -9.82 18.66
N PHE A 45 17.57 -8.50 18.48
CA PHE A 45 18.69 -7.60 18.19
C PHE A 45 18.74 -6.38 19.10
N ASN A 46 17.87 -6.29 20.12
CA ASN A 46 17.76 -5.15 21.02
C ASN A 46 17.48 -3.81 20.30
N LEU A 47 16.83 -3.87 19.13
CA LEU A 47 16.46 -2.69 18.35
C LEU A 47 15.16 -2.09 18.88
N ASN A 48 15.29 -1.08 19.75
CA ASN A 48 14.18 -0.47 20.49
C ASN A 48 13.93 0.98 20.05
N PRO A 49 12.70 1.49 20.19
CA PRO A 49 12.42 2.91 19.97
C PRO A 49 13.13 3.80 21.01
N PRO A 50 13.33 5.10 20.71
CA PRO A 50 12.95 5.79 19.47
C PRO A 50 13.83 5.38 18.28
N TYR A 51 13.20 5.21 17.12
CA TYR A 51 13.91 4.89 15.88
C TYR A 51 14.26 6.16 15.12
N ASP A 52 15.50 6.24 14.64
CA ASP A 52 15.94 7.31 13.74
C ASP A 52 16.13 6.73 12.33
N GLY A 53 15.23 7.10 11.41
CA GLY A 53 15.26 6.65 10.02
C GLY A 53 16.43 7.20 9.21
N SER A 54 17.17 8.19 9.72
CA SER A 54 18.34 8.75 9.07
C SER A 54 19.63 7.98 9.36
N LEU A 55 19.61 7.07 10.34
CA LEU A 55 20.78 6.34 10.81
C LEU A 55 20.79 4.90 10.30
N GLN A 56 21.99 4.41 10.01
CA GLN A 56 22.21 2.99 9.75
C GLN A 56 22.22 2.23 11.08
N SER A 57 21.53 1.08 11.13
CA SER A 57 21.58 0.17 12.27
C SER A 57 22.18 -1.18 11.85
N ASN A 58 23.32 -1.54 12.45
CA ASN A 58 23.94 -2.84 12.24
C ASN A 58 23.40 -3.82 13.30
N LEU A 59 22.62 -4.80 12.87
CA LEU A 59 22.02 -5.81 13.76
C LEU A 59 23.00 -6.95 14.04
N THR A 60 23.80 -7.28 13.02
CA THR A 60 24.94 -8.20 13.04
C THR A 60 25.90 -7.75 11.94
N ASP A 61 27.08 -8.35 11.84
CA ASP A 61 28.05 -8.05 10.77
C ASP A 61 27.48 -8.22 9.36
N ASN A 62 26.48 -9.10 9.19
CA ASN A 62 25.85 -9.41 7.90
C ASN A 62 24.39 -8.96 7.80
N ALA A 63 23.91 -8.13 8.73
CA ALA A 63 22.52 -7.67 8.72
C ALA A 63 22.45 -6.18 9.08
N ILE A 64 22.15 -5.38 8.06
CA ILE A 64 22.18 -3.93 8.14
C ILE A 64 20.79 -3.38 7.77
N ILE A 65 20.29 -2.47 8.60
CA ILE A 65 19.16 -1.60 8.26
C ILE A 65 19.75 -0.29 7.80
N TYR A 66 19.57 0.03 6.52
CA TYR A 66 20.03 1.28 5.94
C TYR A 66 19.06 2.43 6.28
N PRO A 67 19.57 3.68 6.27
CA PRO A 67 18.72 4.86 6.35
C PRO A 67 17.62 4.86 5.29
N SER A 68 16.49 5.49 5.58
CA SER A 68 15.34 5.58 4.67
C SER A 68 15.70 6.18 3.31
N TYR A 69 16.63 7.13 3.27
CA TYR A 69 17.04 7.75 2.02
C TYR A 69 17.88 6.85 1.11
N TYR A 70 18.42 5.75 1.62
CA TYR A 70 19.35 4.93 0.85
C TYR A 70 18.63 4.08 -0.20
N PHE A 71 17.49 3.47 0.18
CA PHE A 71 16.71 2.57 -0.69
C PHE A 71 15.21 2.88 -0.78
N CYS A 72 14.73 3.97 -0.17
CA CYS A 72 13.30 4.25 -0.09
C CYS A 72 12.91 5.66 -0.57
N SER A 73 13.21 6.70 0.22
CA SER A 73 12.71 8.06 -0.01
C SER A 73 13.88 9.03 -0.20
N PRO A 74 14.14 9.55 -1.40
CA PRO A 74 15.31 10.39 -1.65
C PRO A 74 15.29 11.65 -0.77
N GLU A 75 16.47 12.07 -0.34
CA GLU A 75 16.70 13.30 0.43
C GLU A 75 17.74 14.16 -0.30
N TYR A 76 17.62 15.48 -0.16
CA TYR A 76 18.54 16.43 -0.81
C TYR A 76 19.98 16.15 -0.36
N GLU A 77 20.91 16.17 -1.32
CA GLU A 77 22.35 15.89 -1.13
C GLU A 77 22.71 14.50 -0.58
N LYS A 78 21.76 13.57 -0.49
CA LYS A 78 22.04 12.18 -0.08
C LYS A 78 21.97 11.22 -1.26
N ILE A 79 22.92 10.28 -1.30
CA ILE A 79 22.94 9.24 -2.33
C ILE A 79 21.78 8.27 -2.09
N ASN A 80 20.96 8.07 -3.11
CA ASN A 80 19.86 7.13 -3.15
C ASN A 80 20.10 6.12 -4.29
N TYR A 81 19.93 4.83 -3.99
CA TYR A 81 20.14 3.75 -4.96
C TYR A 81 18.84 3.14 -5.47
N SER A 82 17.71 3.41 -4.79
CA SER A 82 16.39 3.02 -5.26
C SER A 82 15.30 3.88 -4.64
N ILE A 83 14.23 4.10 -5.41
CA ILE A 83 13.03 4.81 -4.96
C ILE A 83 11.89 3.81 -4.81
N HIS A 84 11.28 3.78 -3.62
CA HIS A 84 10.06 3.01 -3.41
C HIS A 84 8.86 3.84 -3.86
N HIS A 85 8.24 3.45 -4.97
CA HIS A 85 6.98 4.05 -5.41
C HIS A 85 5.80 3.51 -4.59
N PHE A 86 5.47 4.18 -3.47
CA PHE A 86 4.31 3.85 -2.62
C PHE A 86 2.94 4.07 -3.28
N SER A 87 2.90 4.40 -4.57
CA SER A 87 1.66 4.48 -5.33
C SER A 87 1.06 3.08 -5.43
N GLY A 88 0.09 2.75 -4.56
CA GLY A 88 -0.60 1.46 -4.57
C GLY A 88 -1.17 1.19 -5.96
N SER A 89 -0.58 0.25 -6.70
CA SER A 89 -0.92 -0.08 -8.09
C SER A 89 -2.33 -0.67 -8.20
N TRP A 90 -2.85 -1.22 -7.10
CA TRP A 90 -4.22 -1.73 -6.96
C TRP A 90 -5.27 -0.62 -6.81
N LEU A 91 -4.88 0.63 -6.58
CA LEU A 91 -5.83 1.73 -6.47
C LEU A 91 -6.30 2.17 -7.86
N PRO A 92 -7.61 2.46 -8.02
CA PRO A 92 -8.17 2.94 -9.29
C PRO A 92 -7.45 4.18 -9.81
N SER A 93 -7.38 4.31 -11.14
CA SER A 93 -6.74 5.46 -11.80
C SER A 93 -7.47 6.78 -11.56
N HIS A 94 -8.76 6.70 -11.22
CA HIS A 94 -9.63 7.85 -10.96
C HIS A 94 -10.31 7.75 -9.60
N LYS A 95 -10.55 8.90 -8.97
CA LYS A 95 -11.49 9.03 -7.86
C LYS A 95 -12.89 9.31 -8.41
N ARG A 96 -13.88 8.53 -8.00
CA ARG A 96 -15.29 8.73 -8.36
C ARG A 96 -16.05 9.43 -7.25
N LYS A 97 -16.90 10.39 -7.61
CA LYS A 97 -17.90 10.98 -6.73
C LYS A 97 -19.26 11.00 -7.45
N ASN A 98 -20.22 10.24 -6.93
CA ASN A 98 -21.59 10.25 -7.44
C ASN A 98 -22.22 11.62 -7.15
N LYS A 99 -22.85 12.21 -8.16
CA LYS A 99 -23.51 13.52 -8.09
C LYS A 99 -25.02 13.39 -8.06
N LEU A 100 -25.55 12.48 -8.87
CA LEU A 100 -26.97 12.20 -8.95
C LEU A 100 -27.18 10.71 -9.18
N ASN A 101 -28.22 10.14 -8.59
CA ASN A 101 -28.66 8.77 -8.82
C ASN A 101 -30.15 8.82 -9.18
N LEU A 102 -30.51 8.40 -10.40
CA LEU A 102 -31.89 8.38 -10.89
C LEU A 102 -32.40 6.93 -10.91
N CYS A 103 -33.54 6.73 -10.24
CA CYS A 103 -34.31 5.48 -10.25
C CYS A 103 -33.47 4.23 -9.93
N ASN A 104 -32.40 4.38 -9.13
CA ASN A 104 -31.42 3.33 -8.82
C ASN A 104 -30.81 2.60 -10.04
N LYS A 105 -30.98 3.16 -11.25
CA LYS A 105 -30.53 2.56 -12.50
C LYS A 105 -29.49 3.42 -13.20
N PHE A 106 -29.56 4.74 -13.07
CA PHE A 106 -28.61 5.66 -13.71
C PHE A 106 -27.88 6.49 -12.68
N ILE A 107 -26.57 6.65 -12.85
CA ILE A 107 -25.73 7.47 -11.97
C ILE A 107 -24.99 8.49 -12.82
N ILE A 108 -25.08 9.76 -12.44
CA ILE A 108 -24.17 10.79 -12.92
C ILE A 108 -23.02 10.88 -11.93
N ALA A 109 -21.81 10.54 -12.38
CA ALA A 109 -20.62 10.52 -11.56
C ALA A 109 -19.56 11.47 -12.10
N LYS A 110 -18.88 12.17 -11.18
CA LYS A 110 -17.65 12.90 -11.48
C LYS A 110 -16.47 11.97 -11.29
N PHE A 111 -15.62 11.84 -12.31
CA PHE A 111 -14.32 11.20 -12.20
C PHE A 111 -13.22 12.27 -12.16
N LYS A 112 -12.30 12.14 -11.20
CA LYS A 112 -11.07 12.93 -11.12
C LYS A 112 -9.87 12.00 -11.30
N LYS A 113 -9.11 12.21 -12.37
CA LYS A 113 -7.93 11.45 -12.73
C LYS A 113 -6.82 11.66 -11.69
N ASN A 114 -6.27 10.57 -11.16
CA ASN A 114 -5.08 10.59 -10.31
C ASN A 114 -3.87 10.02 -11.05
N ARG A 115 -4.07 9.15 -12.04
CA ARG A 115 -3.02 8.50 -12.84
C ARG A 115 -3.44 8.34 -14.29
N ASP A 116 -2.48 8.24 -15.19
CA ASP A 116 -2.73 8.05 -16.63
C ASP A 116 -3.21 6.65 -16.99
N LYS A 117 -2.80 5.65 -16.22
CA LYS A 117 -3.10 4.23 -16.46
C LYS A 117 -3.86 3.62 -15.29
N GLY A 118 -4.66 2.60 -15.58
CA GLY A 118 -5.43 1.80 -14.62
C GLY A 118 -6.93 2.00 -14.75
N ASP A 119 -7.69 1.20 -14.00
CA ASP A 119 -9.14 1.09 -14.18
C ASP A 119 -9.93 2.23 -13.53
N LEU A 120 -11.08 2.52 -14.11
CA LEU A 120 -12.09 3.37 -13.48
C LEU A 120 -12.77 2.59 -12.34
N PRO A 121 -13.07 3.23 -11.20
CA PRO A 121 -13.77 2.59 -10.09
C PRO A 121 -15.26 2.39 -10.41
N LEU A 122 -15.56 1.36 -11.18
CA LEU A 122 -16.90 0.87 -11.50
C LEU A 122 -17.15 -0.44 -10.75
N ALA A 123 -18.40 -0.68 -10.35
CA ALA A 123 -18.82 -1.99 -9.90
C ALA A 123 -18.99 -2.93 -11.11
N ASN A 124 -18.92 -4.25 -10.88
CA ASN A 124 -19.06 -5.25 -11.95
C ASN A 124 -20.39 -5.13 -12.73
N ASN A 125 -21.42 -4.58 -12.10
CA ASN A 125 -22.74 -4.39 -12.70
C ASN A 125 -22.96 -2.97 -13.25
N GLU A 126 -21.91 -2.17 -13.42
CA GLU A 126 -22.01 -0.81 -13.92
C GLU A 126 -21.34 -0.68 -15.29
N LYS A 127 -21.99 0.06 -16.20
CA LYS A 127 -21.44 0.39 -17.51
C LYS A 127 -21.54 1.89 -17.76
N ILE A 128 -20.47 2.50 -18.25
CA ILE A 128 -20.51 3.89 -18.70
C ILE A 128 -21.26 3.94 -20.03
N LEU A 129 -22.32 4.73 -20.09
CA LEU A 129 -23.04 5.02 -21.33
C LEU A 129 -22.39 6.17 -22.08
N PHE A 130 -22.02 7.23 -21.35
CA PHE A 130 -21.50 8.44 -21.94
C PHE A 130 -20.57 9.18 -20.97
N THR A 131 -19.59 9.91 -21.50
CA THR A 131 -18.64 10.72 -20.71
C THR A 131 -18.39 12.06 -21.38
N ILE A 132 -18.44 13.13 -20.60
CA ILE A 132 -18.07 14.49 -20.98
C ILE A 132 -16.79 14.86 -20.23
N ASN A 133 -15.74 15.17 -20.98
CA ASN A 133 -14.49 15.66 -20.42
C ASN A 133 -14.58 17.17 -20.19
N PHE A 134 -14.46 17.59 -18.94
CA PHE A 134 -14.45 19.01 -18.59
C PHE A 134 -13.03 19.58 -18.58
N SER A 135 -12.04 18.75 -18.25
CA SER A 135 -10.61 19.08 -18.35
C SER A 135 -9.77 17.82 -18.55
N LYS A 136 -8.44 17.97 -18.68
CA LYS A 136 -7.50 16.84 -18.71
C LYS A 136 -7.56 15.94 -17.47
N VAL A 137 -8.11 16.44 -16.36
CA VAL A 137 -8.13 15.76 -15.06
C VAL A 137 -9.55 15.42 -14.60
N VAL A 138 -10.58 16.07 -15.15
CA VAL A 138 -11.96 15.93 -14.67
C VAL A 138 -12.91 15.58 -15.81
N SER A 139 -13.71 14.54 -15.60
CA SER A 139 -14.80 14.14 -16.48
C SER A 139 -16.07 13.84 -15.68
N TYR A 140 -17.21 13.93 -16.37
CA TYR A 140 -18.51 13.53 -15.86
C TYR A 140 -19.05 12.41 -16.74
N SER A 141 -19.48 11.32 -16.12
CA SER A 141 -20.00 10.17 -16.85
C SER A 141 -21.41 9.82 -16.40
N LEU A 142 -22.23 9.42 -17.37
CA LEU A 142 -23.49 8.75 -17.14
C LEU A 142 -23.23 7.24 -17.11
N ILE A 143 -23.58 6.61 -15.99
CA ILE A 143 -23.39 5.18 -15.72
C ILE A 143 -24.76 4.54 -15.63
N ILE A 144 -24.93 3.37 -16.23
CA ILE A 144 -26.09 2.50 -16.05
C ILE A 144 -25.72 1.30 -15.17
N LYS A 145 -26.60 0.95 -14.23
CA LYS A 145 -26.56 -0.32 -13.51
C LYS A 145 -27.30 -1.39 -14.32
N ILE A 146 -26.57 -2.41 -14.71
CA ILE A 146 -27.09 -3.63 -15.33
C ILE A 146 -27.53 -4.54 -14.18
N LYS A 147 -28.69 -5.19 -14.33
CA LYS A 147 -29.15 -6.19 -13.37
C LYS A 147 -28.40 -7.49 -13.56
#